data_AF-A0A9N8VU94-F1
#
_entry.id   AF-A0A9N8VU94-F1
#
_cell.length_a   1.000
_cell.length_b   1.000
_cell.length_c   1.000
_cell.angle_alpha   90.00
_cell.angle_beta   90.00
_cell.angle_gamma   90.00
#
_symmetry.space_group_name_H-M   'P 1'
#
loop_
_entity.id
_entity.type
_entity.pdbx_description
1 polymer ?
#
loop_
_entity_poly.entity_id
_entity_poly.type
_entity_poly.pdbx_seq_one_letter_code
_entity_poly.pdbx_strand_id
1 'polypeptide(L)'
;MIPSSLIADYNLWDSSTKFRPNIKDVLEQLNQPIPEQYKDVSSSIINQEHIAKIAYWISGSDSCEFHLAFSSNRDGKTIDSFHKKCDNKLKTILVLKVKGTSEILGGYNPIGWRKEKSTGYKETNESFIFSFNEGRATKSCVINPKKAIYCNRNYGPSFGFRDLTLCSNTFSSNMWFSMRKYYDTPIRSSGGSFEVENYEVFEIIDSDSDRFSNVDDLHRNELSDQYSYKLSLIKRLFKYKR
;
A
#
# COMPACT_ATOMS: atom_id res chain seq x y z
N MET A 1 4.79 19.07 24.61
CA MET A 1 3.73 20.04 24.97
C MET A 1 3.02 20.44 23.69
N ILE A 2 1.72 20.15 23.59
CA ILE A 2 0.90 20.50 22.42
C ILE A 2 0.46 21.97 22.60
N PRO A 3 0.52 22.83 21.56
CA PRO A 3 0.13 24.23 21.68
C PRO A 3 -1.32 24.39 22.15
N SER A 4 -1.58 25.33 23.07
CA SER A 4 -2.90 25.61 23.66
C SER A 4 -3.96 26.00 22.62
N SER A 5 -3.56 26.37 21.40
CA SER A 5 -4.46 26.65 20.28
C SER A 5 -5.15 25.40 19.71
N LEU A 6 -4.67 24.18 19.99
CA LEU A 6 -5.34 22.94 19.57
C LEU A 6 -6.50 22.52 20.50
N ILE A 7 -6.67 23.18 21.65
CA ILE A 7 -7.62 22.76 22.70
C ILE A 7 -9.00 23.41 22.50
N ALA A 8 -9.08 24.54 21.79
CA ALA A 8 -10.29 25.37 21.76
C ALA A 8 -11.40 24.90 20.81
N ASP A 9 -11.09 24.09 19.78
CA ASP A 9 -12.06 23.82 18.70
C ASP A 9 -12.79 22.46 18.78
N TYR A 10 -12.56 21.67 19.83
CA TYR A 10 -13.27 20.40 20.02
C TYR A 10 -14.65 20.61 20.65
N ASN A 11 -15.57 21.20 19.89
CA ASN A 11 -17.00 21.07 20.14
C ASN A 11 -17.46 19.65 19.77
N LEU A 12 -17.08 18.67 20.60
CA LEU A 12 -17.41 17.24 20.48
C LEU A 12 -18.83 16.96 21.00
N TRP A 13 -19.83 17.67 20.48
CA TRP A 13 -21.24 17.34 20.74
C TRP A 13 -21.83 16.57 19.57
N ASP A 14 -22.04 15.26 19.76
CA ASP A 14 -22.82 14.45 18.84
C ASP A 14 -24.30 14.48 19.27
N SER A 15 -25.12 15.21 18.51
CA SER A 15 -26.56 15.35 18.76
C SER A 15 -27.35 14.06 18.52
N SER A 16 -26.78 13.09 17.79
CA SER A 16 -27.44 11.81 17.46
C SER A 16 -27.24 10.75 18.54
N THR A 17 -26.11 10.78 19.26
CA THR A 17 -25.78 9.80 20.30
C THR A 17 -25.79 10.38 21.72
N LYS A 18 -25.92 11.72 21.86
CA LYS A 18 -25.77 12.47 23.14
C LYS A 18 -24.49 12.10 23.91
N PHE A 19 -23.47 11.61 23.21
CA PHE A 19 -22.23 11.16 23.82
C PHE A 19 -21.14 12.20 23.61
N ARG A 20 -20.47 12.59 24.70
CA ARG A 20 -19.24 13.39 24.67
C ARG A 20 -18.06 12.47 24.97
N PRO A 21 -17.24 12.07 23.98
CA PRO A 21 -16.03 11.32 24.27
C PRO A 21 -15.10 12.17 25.14
N ASN A 22 -14.53 11.54 26.17
CA ASN A 22 -13.62 12.19 27.10
C ASN A 22 -12.31 12.53 26.37
N ILE A 23 -11.98 13.82 26.35
CA ILE A 23 -10.78 14.34 25.69
C ILE A 23 -9.50 13.68 26.26
N LYS A 24 -9.49 13.29 27.53
CA LYS A 24 -8.34 12.59 28.13
C LYS A 24 -8.11 11.23 27.47
N ASP A 25 -9.16 10.45 27.27
CA ASP A 25 -9.06 9.09 26.69
C ASP A 25 -8.56 9.15 25.23
N VAL A 26 -8.97 10.18 24.49
CA VAL A 26 -8.51 10.41 23.12
C VAL A 26 -7.03 10.83 23.09
N LEU A 27 -6.61 11.72 23.98
CA LEU A 27 -5.22 12.16 24.09
C LEU A 27 -4.29 11.03 24.60
N GLU A 28 -4.81 10.15 25.45
CA GLU A 28 -4.10 8.99 25.99
C GLU A 28 -3.92 7.89 24.93
N GLN A 29 -4.86 7.75 23.99
CA GLN A 29 -4.71 6.86 22.82
C GLN A 29 -3.70 7.40 21.78
N LEU A 30 -3.67 8.71 21.55
CA LEU A 30 -2.71 9.32 20.63
C LEU A 30 -1.27 9.34 21.17
N ASN A 31 -1.11 9.18 22.49
CA ASN A 31 0.19 9.08 23.16
C ASN A 31 0.65 7.63 23.40
N GLN A 32 -0.07 6.62 22.91
CA GLN A 32 0.38 5.22 23.04
C GLN A 32 1.60 4.96 22.14
N PRO A 33 2.56 4.13 22.61
CA PRO A 33 3.67 3.67 21.78
C PRO A 33 3.14 2.92 20.56
N ILE A 34 3.80 3.12 19.42
CA ILE A 34 3.48 2.41 18.19
C ILE A 34 3.62 0.90 18.42
N PRO A 35 2.65 0.06 17.99
CA PRO A 35 2.70 -1.38 18.20
C PRO A 35 4.02 -2.00 17.70
N GLU A 36 4.57 -2.94 18.46
CA GLU A 36 5.87 -3.58 18.20
C GLU A 36 5.96 -4.28 16.83
N GLN A 37 4.83 -4.70 16.26
CA GLN A 37 4.74 -5.32 14.93
C GLN A 37 5.26 -4.43 13.79
N TYR A 38 5.43 -3.12 14.01
CA TYR A 38 5.96 -2.18 13.01
C TYR A 38 7.43 -1.80 13.24
N LYS A 39 8.11 -2.32 14.27
CA LYS A 39 9.47 -1.92 14.63
C LYS A 39 10.57 -2.50 13.74
N ASP A 40 10.29 -3.47 12.87
CA ASP A 40 11.34 -4.22 12.15
C ASP A 40 11.22 -4.26 10.63
N VAL A 41 10.35 -3.44 10.02
CA VAL A 41 10.32 -3.29 8.56
C VAL A 41 11.48 -2.39 8.14
N SER A 42 12.65 -2.98 7.85
CA SER A 42 13.81 -2.27 7.31
C SER A 42 13.59 -1.84 5.84
N SER A 43 12.78 -0.80 5.64
CA SER A 43 12.66 -0.11 4.34
C SER A 43 13.56 1.11 4.28
N SER A 44 14.22 1.30 3.14
CA SER A 44 14.96 2.53 2.84
C SER A 44 14.11 3.59 2.12
N ILE A 45 12.87 3.26 1.73
CA ILE A 45 12.01 4.08 0.88
C ILE A 45 10.77 4.58 1.63
N ILE A 46 10.11 3.71 2.38
CA ILE A 46 8.86 4.01 3.10
C ILE A 46 9.07 4.03 4.61
N ASN A 47 8.28 4.85 5.30
CA ASN A 47 8.26 4.95 6.75
C ASN A 47 6.96 4.35 7.30
N GLN A 48 6.75 4.42 8.62
CA GLN A 48 5.57 3.86 9.25
C GLN A 48 4.24 4.50 8.82
N GLU A 49 4.23 5.80 8.49
CA GLU A 49 3.01 6.46 7.98
C GLU A 49 2.61 5.91 6.61
N HIS A 50 3.57 5.71 5.72
CA HIS A 50 3.35 5.06 4.43
C HIS A 50 2.85 3.62 4.62
N ILE A 51 3.47 2.84 5.51
CA ILE A 51 3.08 1.46 5.82
C ILE A 51 1.63 1.41 6.31
N ALA A 52 1.28 2.22 7.31
CA ALA A 52 -0.09 2.25 7.85
C ALA A 52 -1.11 2.63 6.78
N LYS A 53 -0.77 3.57 5.89
CA LYS A 53 -1.65 3.97 4.79
C LYS A 53 -1.86 2.85 3.77
N ILE A 54 -0.79 2.15 3.40
CA ILE A 54 -0.84 1.02 2.48
C ILE A 54 -1.62 -0.14 3.11
N ALA A 55 -1.36 -0.49 4.38
CA ALA A 55 -2.09 -1.52 5.12
C ALA A 55 -3.59 -1.24 5.10
N TYR A 56 -3.99 0.00 5.44
CA TYR A 56 -5.39 0.41 5.40
C TYR A 56 -6.02 0.27 4.01
N TRP A 57 -5.26 0.49 2.93
CA TRP A 57 -5.76 0.30 1.57
C TRP A 57 -5.92 -1.17 1.16
N ILE A 58 -5.22 -2.10 1.82
CA ILE A 58 -5.25 -3.54 1.57
C ILE A 58 -6.35 -4.19 2.41
N SER A 59 -6.28 -4.06 3.75
CA SER A 59 -7.15 -4.80 4.69
C SER A 59 -8.27 -3.93 5.29
N GLY A 60 -8.20 -2.61 5.16
CA GLY A 60 -9.09 -1.70 5.88
C GLY A 60 -8.73 -1.54 7.37
N SER A 61 -7.62 -2.13 7.81
CA SER A 61 -7.02 -2.08 9.15
C SER A 61 -5.52 -1.77 9.02
N ASP A 62 -4.83 -1.68 10.16
CA ASP A 62 -3.37 -1.55 10.21
C ASP A 62 -2.66 -2.91 10.38
N SER A 63 -3.40 -4.01 10.58
CA SER A 63 -2.92 -5.36 10.94
C SER A 63 -2.13 -6.14 9.86
N CYS A 64 -1.58 -5.47 8.84
CA CYS A 64 -0.72 -6.09 7.82
C CYS A 64 0.75 -6.06 8.21
N GLU A 65 1.43 -7.20 8.07
CA GLU A 65 2.89 -7.28 8.17
C GLU A 65 3.55 -7.17 6.80
N PHE A 66 4.66 -6.44 6.74
CA PHE A 66 5.41 -6.18 5.51
C PHE A 66 6.77 -6.88 5.58
N HIS A 67 6.94 -7.93 4.79
CA HIS A 67 8.17 -8.73 4.75
C HIS A 67 8.98 -8.37 3.50
N LEU A 68 10.19 -7.82 3.67
CA LEU A 68 11.03 -7.37 2.54
C LEU A 68 11.53 -8.55 1.69
N ALA A 69 10.86 -8.81 0.57
CA ALA A 69 11.21 -9.87 -0.37
C ALA A 69 12.37 -9.48 -1.30
N PHE A 70 12.44 -8.22 -1.71
CA PHE A 70 13.43 -7.71 -2.66
C PHE A 70 13.79 -6.27 -2.35
N SER A 71 15.08 -5.94 -2.44
CA SER A 71 15.56 -4.55 -2.45
C SER A 71 16.56 -4.37 -3.57
N SER A 72 16.37 -3.38 -4.44
CA SER A 72 17.27 -3.16 -5.56
C SER A 72 18.69 -2.77 -5.13
N ASN A 73 18.85 -2.26 -3.91
CA ASN A 73 20.15 -1.95 -3.31
C ASN A 73 20.88 -3.21 -2.84
N ARG A 74 20.14 -4.24 -2.39
CA ARG A 74 20.67 -5.52 -1.89
C ARG A 74 20.82 -6.56 -2.99
N ASP A 75 19.79 -6.70 -3.83
CA ASP A 75 19.60 -7.80 -4.79
C ASP A 75 19.95 -7.39 -6.24
N GLY A 76 20.29 -6.12 -6.46
CA GLY A 76 20.62 -5.54 -7.76
C GLY A 76 19.40 -4.99 -8.51
N LYS A 77 19.65 -4.26 -9.61
CA LYS A 77 18.62 -3.52 -10.37
C LYS A 77 18.13 -4.22 -11.65
N THR A 78 18.57 -5.46 -11.91
CA THR A 78 18.24 -6.15 -13.16
C THR A 78 16.85 -6.80 -13.11
N ILE A 79 16.18 -6.89 -14.25
CA ILE A 79 14.91 -7.61 -14.40
C ILE A 79 15.07 -9.09 -14.05
N ASP A 80 16.22 -9.70 -14.34
CA ASP A 80 16.50 -11.08 -13.96
C ASP A 80 16.62 -11.27 -12.44
N SER A 81 17.27 -10.34 -11.73
CA SER A 81 17.30 -10.35 -10.25
C SER A 81 15.90 -10.23 -9.68
N PHE A 82 15.05 -9.37 -10.25
CA PHE A 82 13.65 -9.25 -9.85
C PHE A 82 12.90 -10.57 -10.04
N HIS A 83 12.92 -11.17 -11.23
CA HIS A 83 12.22 -12.43 -11.50
C HIS A 83 12.67 -13.56 -10.58
N LYS A 84 13.99 -13.66 -10.32
CA LYS A 84 14.55 -14.69 -9.42
C LYS A 84 13.98 -14.61 -8.00
N LYS A 85 13.60 -13.42 -7.53
CA LYS A 85 13.16 -13.17 -6.14
C LYS A 85 11.65 -13.00 -6.00
N CYS A 86 10.98 -12.46 -7.02
CA CYS A 86 9.60 -11.96 -6.92
C CYS A 86 8.57 -12.79 -7.71
N ASP A 87 8.99 -13.62 -8.67
CA ASP A 87 8.03 -14.42 -9.43
C ASP A 87 7.22 -15.36 -8.52
N ASN A 88 5.93 -15.47 -8.81
CA ASN A 88 4.93 -16.27 -8.09
C ASN A 88 4.67 -15.86 -6.64
N LYS A 89 5.31 -14.81 -6.10
CA LYS A 89 4.94 -14.24 -4.81
C LYS A 89 3.59 -13.54 -4.90
N LEU A 90 2.67 -13.92 -4.02
CA LEU A 90 1.33 -13.33 -3.94
C LEU A 90 1.31 -12.18 -2.94
N LYS A 91 0.22 -11.39 -2.94
CA LYS A 91 0.00 -10.29 -1.99
C LYS A 91 1.25 -9.40 -1.82
N THR A 92 1.76 -8.88 -2.92
CA THR A 92 3.01 -8.09 -2.92
C THR A 92 2.74 -6.60 -3.05
N ILE A 93 3.58 -5.79 -2.41
CA ILE A 93 3.64 -4.34 -2.57
C ILE A 93 4.97 -3.98 -3.22
N LEU A 94 4.89 -3.28 -4.36
CA LEU A 94 6.02 -2.52 -4.92
C LEU A 94 6.05 -1.14 -4.29
N VAL A 95 7.23 -0.68 -3.88
CA VAL A 95 7.53 0.73 -3.62
C VAL A 95 8.82 1.14 -4.31
N LEU A 96 8.85 2.34 -4.88
CA LEU A 96 10.02 2.86 -5.55
C LEU A 96 10.20 4.35 -5.28
N LYS A 97 11.46 4.77 -5.27
CA LYS A 97 11.86 6.17 -5.06
C LYS A 97 12.23 6.81 -6.39
N VAL A 98 11.53 7.87 -6.77
CA VAL A 98 11.86 8.63 -7.99
C VAL A 98 13.12 9.45 -7.75
N LYS A 99 14.11 9.29 -8.64
CA LYS A 99 15.44 9.85 -8.46
C LYS A 99 15.41 11.38 -8.44
N GLY A 100 16.09 11.98 -7.47
CA GLY A 100 16.19 13.43 -7.32
C GLY A 100 14.93 14.11 -6.81
N THR A 101 13.96 13.36 -6.27
CA THR A 101 12.68 13.93 -5.78
C THR A 101 12.25 13.30 -4.45
N SER A 102 11.25 13.89 -3.79
CA SER A 102 10.56 13.25 -2.66
C SER A 102 9.53 12.18 -3.08
N GLU A 103 9.17 12.10 -4.37
CA GLU A 103 8.09 11.26 -4.91
C GLU A 103 8.38 9.76 -4.70
N ILE A 104 7.40 9.07 -4.11
CA ILE A 104 7.36 7.62 -3.97
C ILE A 104 6.18 7.10 -4.77
N LEU A 105 6.42 6.08 -5.60
CA LEU A 105 5.38 5.39 -6.36
C LEU A 105 5.31 3.93 -5.92
N GLY A 106 4.18 3.29 -6.17
CA GLY A 106 4.05 1.88 -5.84
C GLY A 106 2.77 1.25 -6.37
N GLY A 107 2.59 0.00 -6.02
CA GLY A 107 1.37 -0.73 -6.33
C GLY A 107 1.25 -2.05 -5.60
N TYR A 108 0.01 -2.48 -5.41
CA TYR A 108 -0.35 -3.75 -4.82
C TYR A 108 -0.71 -4.77 -5.90
N ASN A 109 -0.02 -5.91 -5.88
CA ASN A 109 -0.27 -7.05 -6.74
C ASN A 109 -0.67 -8.28 -5.89
N PRO A 110 -1.96 -8.61 -5.80
CA PRO A 110 -2.44 -9.74 -5.01
C PRO A 110 -2.08 -11.09 -5.63
N ILE A 111 -1.92 -11.15 -6.95
CA ILE A 111 -1.84 -12.41 -7.72
C ILE A 111 -0.42 -12.75 -8.19
N GLY A 112 0.56 -11.89 -7.94
CA GLY A 112 1.98 -12.09 -8.25
C GLY A 112 2.36 -11.89 -9.71
N TRP A 113 3.66 -11.73 -9.97
CA TRP A 113 4.25 -11.66 -11.31
C TRP A 113 4.76 -13.02 -11.79
N ARG A 114 5.02 -13.13 -13.10
CA ARG A 114 5.62 -14.31 -13.72
C ARG A 114 6.47 -13.93 -14.93
N LYS A 115 7.61 -14.58 -15.09
CA LYS A 115 8.45 -14.51 -16.29
C LYS A 115 7.80 -15.25 -17.46
N GLU A 116 6.94 -14.56 -18.20
CA GLU A 116 6.27 -15.11 -19.39
C GLU A 116 7.14 -15.00 -20.65
N LYS A 117 7.14 -16.04 -21.50
CA LYS A 117 7.87 -16.02 -22.78
C LYS A 117 7.29 -15.00 -23.77
N SER A 118 5.96 -14.81 -23.73
CA SER A 118 5.21 -13.89 -24.56
C SER A 118 4.47 -12.86 -23.67
N THR A 119 3.54 -12.10 -24.25
CA THR A 119 2.68 -11.20 -23.49
C THR A 119 1.69 -12.00 -22.66
N GLY A 120 1.75 -11.87 -21.33
CA GLY A 120 0.74 -12.42 -20.42
C GLY A 120 0.08 -11.30 -19.61
N TYR A 121 -1.25 -11.26 -19.60
CA TYR A 121 -2.01 -10.47 -18.64
C TYR A 121 -2.57 -11.39 -17.56
N LYS A 122 -2.61 -10.89 -16.32
CA LYS A 122 -3.29 -11.58 -15.22
C LYS A 122 -4.42 -10.70 -14.70
N GLU A 123 -5.57 -11.34 -14.48
CA GLU A 123 -6.82 -10.68 -14.14
C GLU A 123 -6.98 -10.49 -12.63
N THR A 124 -7.26 -9.27 -12.19
CA THR A 124 -7.65 -8.97 -10.80
C THR A 124 -8.33 -7.60 -10.70
N ASN A 125 -9.29 -7.49 -9.77
CA ASN A 125 -9.92 -6.23 -9.38
C ASN A 125 -9.29 -5.59 -8.13
N GLU A 126 -8.46 -6.36 -7.41
CA GLU A 126 -7.94 -5.98 -6.10
C GLU A 126 -6.62 -5.21 -6.20
N SER A 127 -5.97 -5.23 -7.37
CA SER A 127 -4.77 -4.44 -7.59
C SER A 127 -5.06 -2.95 -7.56
N PHE A 128 -4.08 -2.18 -7.08
CA PHE A 128 -4.09 -0.72 -7.19
C PHE A 128 -2.65 -0.23 -7.35
N ILE A 129 -2.48 0.95 -7.95
CA ILE A 129 -1.22 1.69 -7.94
C ILE A 129 -1.38 2.96 -7.11
N PHE A 130 -0.29 3.52 -6.62
CA PHE A 130 -0.34 4.69 -5.75
C PHE A 130 0.88 5.60 -5.88
N SER A 131 0.75 6.81 -5.35
CA SER A 131 1.84 7.76 -5.17
C SER A 131 1.75 8.47 -3.82
N PHE A 132 2.91 8.73 -3.22
CA PHE A 132 3.09 9.68 -2.13
C PHE A 132 3.98 10.83 -2.59
N ASN A 133 3.48 12.06 -2.48
CA ASN A 133 4.22 13.25 -2.88
C ASN A 133 3.81 14.46 -2.03
N GLU A 134 4.77 15.06 -1.31
CA GLU A 134 4.57 16.29 -0.52
C GLU A 134 3.31 16.24 0.38
N GLY A 135 3.15 15.16 1.13
CA GLY A 135 2.01 14.95 2.03
C GLY A 135 0.69 14.55 1.34
N ARG A 136 0.66 14.47 0.01
CA ARG A 136 -0.49 13.94 -0.74
C ARG A 136 -0.32 12.46 -1.03
N ALA A 137 -1.40 11.71 -0.83
CA ALA A 137 -1.50 10.29 -1.14
C ALA A 137 -2.58 10.07 -2.19
N THR A 138 -2.20 9.49 -3.33
CA THR A 138 -3.13 9.09 -4.40
C THR A 138 -3.17 7.57 -4.47
N LYS A 139 -4.37 7.01 -4.49
CA LYS A 139 -4.61 5.60 -4.81
C LYS A 139 -5.37 5.56 -6.12
N SER A 140 -4.95 4.71 -7.05
CA SER A 140 -5.63 4.47 -8.31
C SER A 140 -5.99 3.00 -8.46
N CYS A 141 -7.28 2.73 -8.69
CA CYS A 141 -7.82 1.38 -8.77
C CYS A 141 -7.92 0.91 -10.23
N VAL A 142 -7.94 -0.41 -10.41
CA VAL A 142 -8.09 -1.03 -11.73
C VAL A 142 -9.43 -0.68 -12.35
N ILE A 143 -9.41 -0.26 -13.63
CA ILE A 143 -10.61 -0.10 -14.47
C ILE A 143 -10.73 -1.17 -15.56
N ASN A 144 -9.65 -1.90 -15.86
CA ASN A 144 -9.66 -3.04 -16.77
C ASN A 144 -9.03 -4.27 -16.10
N PRO A 145 -9.84 -5.10 -15.42
CA PRO A 145 -9.36 -6.21 -14.60
C PRO A 145 -8.54 -7.22 -15.38
N LYS A 146 -8.97 -7.53 -16.61
CA LYS A 146 -8.31 -8.45 -17.54
C LYS A 146 -6.89 -8.02 -17.93
N LYS A 147 -6.52 -6.77 -17.65
CA LYS A 147 -5.22 -6.19 -17.96
C LYS A 147 -4.55 -5.56 -16.74
N ALA A 148 -4.94 -5.94 -15.53
CA ALA A 148 -4.45 -5.35 -14.29
C ALA A 148 -2.95 -5.60 -14.09
N ILE A 149 -2.47 -6.83 -14.28
CA ILE A 149 -1.05 -7.16 -14.15
C ILE A 149 -0.51 -7.62 -15.51
N TYR A 150 0.67 -7.09 -15.87
CA TYR A 150 1.36 -7.50 -17.09
C TYR A 150 2.58 -8.33 -16.73
N CYS A 151 2.81 -9.40 -17.48
CA CYS A 151 3.87 -10.38 -17.26
C CYS A 151 4.57 -10.65 -18.59
N ASN A 152 5.89 -10.48 -18.59
CA ASN A 152 6.75 -10.71 -19.74
C ASN A 152 8.21 -10.81 -19.28
N ARG A 153 9.02 -11.63 -19.94
CA ARG A 153 10.44 -11.83 -19.59
C ARG A 153 11.32 -10.59 -19.66
N ASN A 154 10.91 -9.58 -20.42
CA ASN A 154 11.63 -8.31 -20.58
C ASN A 154 11.08 -7.22 -19.65
N TYR A 155 10.22 -7.58 -18.70
CA TYR A 155 9.54 -6.67 -17.80
C TYR A 155 9.75 -7.15 -16.37
N GLY A 156 10.12 -6.23 -15.47
CA GLY A 156 10.16 -6.49 -14.04
C GLY A 156 8.75 -6.37 -13.44
N PRO A 157 8.56 -5.64 -12.33
CA PRO A 157 7.22 -5.37 -11.85
C PRO A 157 6.47 -4.52 -12.88
N SER A 158 5.26 -4.95 -13.22
CA SER A 158 4.38 -4.25 -14.15
C SER A 158 2.92 -4.32 -13.71
N PHE A 159 2.37 -3.14 -13.45
CA PHE A 159 0.94 -2.89 -13.29
C PHE A 159 0.44 -2.34 -14.62
N GLY A 160 -0.51 -3.06 -15.22
CA GLY A 160 -0.97 -2.78 -16.57
C GLY A 160 0.16 -2.85 -17.60
N PHE A 161 -0.16 -2.39 -18.81
CA PHE A 161 0.86 -2.14 -19.82
C PHE A 161 1.28 -0.68 -19.70
N ARG A 162 2.33 -0.45 -18.90
CA ARG A 162 2.99 0.84 -18.63
C ARG A 162 2.28 1.75 -17.62
N ASP A 163 1.25 1.29 -16.90
CA ASP A 163 0.64 2.10 -15.84
C ASP A 163 1.62 2.40 -14.71
N LEU A 164 2.34 1.37 -14.28
CA LEU A 164 3.59 1.49 -13.54
C LEU A 164 4.45 0.26 -13.84
N THR A 165 5.56 0.46 -14.54
CA THR A 165 6.31 -0.67 -15.11
C THR A 165 7.81 -0.42 -15.13
N LEU A 166 8.59 -1.45 -14.77
CA LEU A 166 9.98 -1.59 -15.15
C LEU A 166 10.10 -2.48 -16.40
N CYS A 167 10.75 -2.00 -17.45
CA CYS A 167 11.01 -2.80 -18.65
C CYS A 167 12.42 -2.61 -19.18
N SER A 168 12.90 -3.57 -19.97
CA SER A 168 14.11 -3.45 -20.76
C SER A 168 13.75 -3.43 -22.24
N ASN A 169 14.44 -2.60 -23.01
CA ASN A 169 14.32 -2.56 -24.46
C ASN A 169 15.71 -2.61 -25.12
N THR A 170 15.75 -2.58 -26.45
CA THR A 170 17.00 -2.66 -27.23
C THR A 170 17.98 -1.51 -26.98
N PHE A 171 17.52 -0.40 -26.42
CA PHE A 171 18.30 0.83 -26.26
C PHE A 171 18.68 1.12 -24.79
N SER A 172 18.00 0.50 -23.82
CA SER A 172 18.20 0.75 -22.40
C SER A 172 17.88 -0.48 -21.58
N SER A 173 18.84 -0.84 -20.72
CA SER A 173 18.61 -1.75 -19.60
C SER A 173 17.89 -0.98 -18.49
N ASN A 174 16.68 -1.42 -18.13
CA ASN A 174 15.89 -0.92 -16.99
C ASN A 174 15.36 0.52 -17.14
N MET A 175 14.28 0.67 -17.89
CA MET A 175 13.51 1.91 -18.01
C MET A 175 12.18 1.80 -17.25
N TRP A 176 11.94 2.73 -16.34
CA TRP A 176 10.66 2.87 -15.65
C TRP A 176 9.69 3.74 -16.44
N PHE A 177 8.41 3.35 -16.44
CA PHE A 177 7.32 4.07 -17.08
C PHE A 177 6.11 4.19 -16.16
N SER A 178 5.37 5.29 -16.32
CA SER A 178 4.02 5.43 -15.78
C SER A 178 3.15 6.20 -16.77
N MET A 179 1.94 5.70 -17.01
CA MET A 179 0.92 6.35 -17.83
C MET A 179 -0.47 5.87 -17.42
N ARG A 180 -1.48 6.73 -17.40
CA ARG A 180 -2.84 6.27 -17.06
C ARG A 180 -3.46 5.48 -18.22
N LYS A 181 -3.72 4.17 -18.05
CA LYS A 181 -4.34 3.33 -19.09
C LYS A 181 -5.38 2.34 -18.57
N TYR A 182 -5.02 1.48 -17.63
CA TYR A 182 -5.87 0.44 -17.05
C TYR A 182 -6.19 0.66 -15.58
N TYR A 183 -5.69 1.76 -15.01
CA TYR A 183 -6.02 2.27 -13.69
C TYR A 183 -6.70 3.66 -13.81
N ASP A 184 -7.59 3.99 -12.87
CA ASP A 184 -8.54 5.11 -12.97
C ASP A 184 -7.89 6.52 -13.00
N THR A 185 -6.74 6.71 -12.37
CA THR A 185 -6.19 8.02 -11.99
C THR A 185 -4.68 8.01 -12.23
N PRO A 186 -4.10 9.05 -12.85
CA PRO A 186 -2.65 9.12 -13.00
C PRO A 186 -1.99 9.24 -11.61
N ILE A 187 -0.94 8.45 -11.39
CA ILE A 187 -0.12 8.53 -10.16
C ILE A 187 1.06 9.49 -10.28
N ARG A 188 1.24 10.13 -11.45
CA ARG A 188 2.25 11.16 -11.71
C ARG A 188 1.64 12.29 -12.50
N SER A 189 2.19 13.50 -12.37
CA SER A 189 1.76 14.67 -13.12
C SER A 189 2.04 14.55 -14.63
N SER A 190 3.14 13.88 -15.00
CA SER A 190 3.50 13.59 -16.38
C SER A 190 3.58 12.09 -16.63
N GLY A 191 2.98 11.66 -17.75
CA GLY A 191 3.15 10.30 -18.25
C GLY A 191 4.45 10.16 -19.03
N GLY A 192 5.05 8.97 -19.02
CA GLY A 192 6.28 8.68 -19.77
C GLY A 192 7.32 7.95 -18.93
N SER A 193 8.56 7.98 -19.42
CA SER A 193 9.70 7.36 -18.73
C SER A 193 10.24 8.25 -17.62
N PHE A 194 10.85 7.64 -16.62
CA PHE A 194 11.51 8.34 -15.52
C PHE A 194 12.62 7.52 -14.88
N GLU A 195 13.45 8.18 -14.08
CA GLU A 195 14.55 7.55 -13.36
C GLU A 195 14.14 7.18 -11.93
N VAL A 196 14.58 6.01 -11.49
CA VAL A 196 14.33 5.47 -10.15
C VAL A 196 15.66 5.28 -9.44
N GLU A 197 15.75 5.79 -8.21
CA GLU A 197 16.93 5.66 -7.37
C GLU A 197 17.07 4.22 -6.86
N ASN A 198 16.01 3.69 -6.25
CA ASN A 198 15.89 2.32 -5.78
C ASN A 198 14.41 1.90 -5.69
N TYR A 199 14.17 0.60 -5.60
CA TYR A 199 12.84 0.03 -5.37
C TYR A 199 12.91 -1.21 -4.49
N GLU A 200 11.82 -1.46 -3.78
CA GLU A 200 11.65 -2.56 -2.85
C GLU A 200 10.32 -3.28 -3.14
N VAL A 201 10.30 -4.58 -2.89
CA VAL A 201 9.08 -5.40 -2.95
C VAL A 201 8.88 -6.07 -1.61
N PHE A 202 7.70 -5.88 -1.04
CA PHE A 202 7.26 -6.49 0.20
C PHE A 202 6.23 -7.57 -0.09
N GLU A 203 6.31 -8.68 0.62
CA GLU A 203 5.23 -9.65 0.74
C GLU A 203 4.38 -9.29 1.95
N ILE A 204 3.05 -9.32 1.78
CA ILE A 204 2.10 -8.91 2.80
C ILE A 204 1.49 -10.14 3.46
N ILE A 205 1.63 -10.20 4.78
CA ILE A 205 0.96 -11.20 5.63
C ILE A 205 -0.15 -10.49 6.38
N ASP A 206 -1.38 -10.97 6.20
CA ASP A 206 -2.55 -10.45 6.89
C ASP A 206 -2.73 -11.21 8.21
N SER A 207 -2.39 -10.54 9.32
CA SER A 207 -2.41 -11.15 10.64
C SER A 207 -3.81 -11.45 11.18
N ASP A 208 -4.86 -10.95 10.51
CA ASP A 208 -6.24 -11.31 10.82
C ASP A 208 -6.64 -12.60 10.09
N SER A 209 -6.23 -12.77 8.82
CA SER A 209 -6.55 -13.98 8.05
C SER A 209 -6.01 -15.28 8.68
N ASP A 210 -4.87 -15.20 9.38
CA ASP A 210 -4.26 -16.33 10.07
C ASP A 210 -4.86 -16.60 11.45
N ARG A 211 -5.47 -15.61 12.11
CA ARG A 211 -6.16 -15.81 13.40
C ARG A 211 -7.53 -16.46 13.26
N PHE A 212 -8.21 -16.26 12.14
CA PHE A 212 -9.57 -16.78 11.90
C PHE A 212 -9.61 -18.15 11.19
N SER A 213 -8.46 -18.73 10.86
CA SER A 213 -8.38 -20.10 10.32
C SER A 213 -8.57 -21.19 11.39
N ASN A 214 -8.56 -20.82 12.68
CA ASN A 214 -8.58 -21.74 13.83
C ASN A 214 -9.78 -21.56 14.80
N VAL A 215 -10.87 -20.89 14.40
CA VAL A 215 -12.03 -20.64 15.30
C VAL A 215 -13.35 -21.06 14.65
N ASP A 216 -14.14 -21.88 15.37
CA ASP A 216 -15.46 -22.38 14.95
C ASP A 216 -16.47 -21.26 14.63
N ASP A 217 -17.34 -21.54 13.66
CA ASP A 217 -18.20 -20.57 12.95
C ASP A 217 -19.16 -19.73 13.82
N LEU A 218 -19.48 -20.17 15.04
CA LEU A 218 -20.35 -19.41 15.95
C LEU A 218 -19.63 -18.22 16.63
N HIS A 219 -18.35 -18.37 16.99
CA HIS A 219 -17.54 -17.27 17.53
C HIS A 219 -17.08 -16.27 16.45
N ARG A 220 -17.17 -16.68 15.17
CA ARG A 220 -16.86 -15.88 13.99
C ARG A 220 -17.76 -14.64 13.88
N ASN A 221 -19.04 -14.74 14.28
CA ASN A 221 -20.01 -13.64 14.16
C ASN A 221 -19.91 -12.62 15.30
N GLU A 222 -19.79 -13.06 16.55
CA GLU A 222 -19.74 -12.15 17.71
C GLU A 222 -18.48 -11.29 17.74
N LEU A 223 -17.32 -11.87 17.40
CA LEU A 223 -16.07 -11.11 17.29
C LEU A 223 -16.10 -10.15 16.09
N SER A 224 -16.60 -10.58 14.93
CA SER A 224 -16.78 -9.71 13.74
C SER A 224 -17.62 -8.47 14.04
N ASP A 225 -18.71 -8.64 14.81
CA ASP A 225 -19.61 -7.55 15.19
C ASP A 225 -18.95 -6.58 16.18
N GLN A 226 -18.20 -7.10 17.15
CA GLN A 226 -17.47 -6.29 18.13
C GLN A 226 -16.35 -5.45 17.47
N TYR A 227 -15.61 -6.04 16.53
CA TYR A 227 -14.54 -5.34 15.80
C TYR A 227 -15.08 -4.36 14.75
N SER A 228 -16.18 -4.71 14.05
CA SER A 228 -16.89 -3.80 13.15
C SER A 228 -17.41 -2.56 13.88
N TYR A 229 -17.92 -2.74 15.10
CA TYR A 229 -18.33 -1.64 15.96
C TYR A 229 -17.15 -0.72 16.33
N LYS A 230 -16.02 -1.29 16.76
CA LYS A 230 -14.80 -0.56 17.15
C LYS A 230 -14.17 0.21 15.97
N LEU A 231 -14.15 -0.40 14.77
CA LEU A 231 -13.70 0.23 13.53
C LEU A 231 -14.64 1.34 13.04
N SER A 232 -15.96 1.17 13.22
CA SER A 232 -16.93 2.23 12.90
C SER A 232 -16.72 3.47 13.79
N LEU A 233 -16.32 3.26 15.05
CA LEU A 233 -16.04 4.31 16.01
C LEU A 233 -14.78 5.09 15.62
N ILE A 234 -13.71 4.39 15.22
CA ILE A 234 -12.46 4.98 14.73
C ILE A 234 -12.70 5.76 13.42
N LYS A 235 -13.44 5.21 12.46
CA LYS A 235 -13.78 5.88 11.20
C LYS A 235 -14.58 7.18 11.42
N ARG A 236 -15.45 7.24 12.45
CA ARG A 236 -16.18 8.46 12.82
C ARG A 236 -15.28 9.51 13.45
N LEU A 237 -14.29 9.10 14.26
CA LEU A 237 -13.32 10.01 14.88
C LEU A 237 -12.39 10.70 13.86
N PHE A 238 -12.10 10.07 12.72
CA PHE A 238 -11.23 10.65 11.68
C PHE A 238 -11.97 11.39 10.55
N LYS A 239 -13.30 11.26 10.43
CA LYS A 239 -14.08 11.92 9.37
C LYS A 239 -14.27 13.43 9.59
N TYR A 240 -13.96 13.95 10.78
CA TYR A 240 -14.14 15.36 11.15
C TYR A 240 -12.85 16.20 11.11
N LYS A 241 -11.76 15.71 10.49
CA LYS A 241 -10.63 16.57 10.09
C LYS A 241 -10.93 17.25 8.74
N ARG A 242 -11.70 18.34 8.77
CA ARG A 242 -11.70 19.39 7.75
C ARG A 242 -11.74 20.74 8.44
#